data_AF-A0A518I0W0-F1
#
_entry.id   AF-A0A518I0W0-F1
#
_cell.length_a   1.000
_cell.length_b   1.000
_cell.length_c   1.000
_cell.angle_alpha   90.00
_cell.angle_beta   90.00
_cell.angle_gamma   90.00
#
_symmetry.space_group_name_H-M   'P 1'
#
loop_
_entity.id
_entity.type
_entity.pdbx_description
1 polymer ?
#
loop_
_entity_poly.entity_id
_entity_poly.type
_entity_poly.pdbx_seq_one_letter_code
_entity_poly.pdbx_strand_id
1 'polypeptide(L)'
;MVFPSSISYWRFNGESEKRWGERSSQTEPVLIGSGDALALNADSDALISAPDGGIVHINGDLNSGLEIGGHHEVILCGDVAKGATINASGFHHIFIGGSVYGKIAVSGSSKIWIDGDFSGALITGTPSTHVHVLGNFAADVSPMERPALLWLAVGGFAENDLMVSVASVGYTQFNATVGRSDVPAGLYPDGPTRRKTERGNSFSRWCILSTSARVIRHNFQVMACRLPHRFRIASSSAFVTRF
;
A
#
# COMPACT_ATOMS: atom_id res chain seq x y z
N MET A 1 9.50 7.98 1.61
CA MET A 1 10.33 6.79 1.35
C MET A 1 11.16 7.04 0.08
N VAL A 2 12.28 6.37 -0.14
CA VAL A 2 13.09 6.53 -1.39
C VAL A 2 12.88 5.29 -2.25
N PHE A 3 11.79 5.26 -3.01
CA PHE A 3 11.47 4.19 -3.97
C PHE A 3 12.32 4.09 -5.25
N PRO A 4 13.10 5.12 -5.70
CA PRO A 4 13.89 5.03 -6.93
C PRO A 4 14.89 3.86 -6.97
N SER A 5 15.30 3.34 -5.80
CA SER A 5 16.24 2.21 -5.70
C SER A 5 15.59 0.83 -5.67
N SER A 6 14.26 0.73 -5.81
CA SER A 6 13.56 -0.57 -5.76
C SER A 6 13.80 -1.43 -7.00
N ILE A 7 14.03 -0.83 -8.17
CA ILE A 7 14.28 -1.58 -9.42
C ILE A 7 15.53 -2.43 -9.29
N SER A 8 16.61 -1.89 -8.72
CA SER A 8 17.85 -2.64 -8.55
C SER A 8 17.65 -3.84 -7.63
N TYR A 9 16.85 -3.72 -6.57
CA TYR A 9 16.48 -4.87 -5.72
C TYR A 9 15.80 -5.99 -6.53
N TRP A 10 14.84 -5.66 -7.40
CA TRP A 10 14.12 -6.64 -8.22
C TRP A 10 14.95 -7.22 -9.36
N ARG A 11 15.98 -6.50 -9.83
CA ARG A 11 16.94 -6.97 -10.84
C ARG A 11 18.09 -7.80 -10.24
N PHE A 12 18.39 -7.66 -8.94
CA PHE A 12 19.59 -8.25 -8.33
C PHE A 12 19.43 -9.71 -7.89
N ASN A 13 18.20 -10.21 -7.75
CA ASN A 13 17.99 -11.66 -7.61
C ASN A 13 18.16 -12.29 -9.00
N GLY A 14 19.33 -12.91 -9.19
CA GLY A 14 19.85 -13.42 -10.47
C GLY A 14 18.78 -14.04 -11.36
N GLU A 15 18.83 -13.65 -12.64
CA GLU A 15 17.90 -14.09 -13.67
C GLU A 15 16.44 -14.06 -13.22
N SER A 16 15.89 -12.88 -12.90
CA SER A 16 14.44 -12.77 -12.86
C SER A 16 13.91 -13.19 -14.23
N GLU A 17 13.15 -14.29 -14.32
CA GLU A 17 12.44 -14.74 -15.54
C GLU A 17 11.53 -13.64 -16.15
N LYS A 18 11.33 -12.54 -15.43
CA LYS A 18 10.52 -11.39 -15.84
C LYS A 18 11.17 -10.64 -16.99
N ARG A 19 10.45 -10.49 -18.10
CA ARG A 19 10.88 -9.61 -19.19
C ARG A 19 10.59 -8.17 -18.78
N TRP A 20 11.62 -7.34 -18.76
CA TRP A 20 11.50 -5.92 -18.45
C TRP A 20 11.23 -5.11 -19.72
N GLY A 21 10.12 -4.39 -19.74
CA GLY A 21 9.91 -3.26 -20.62
C GLY A 21 10.39 -1.98 -19.96
N GLU A 22 11.23 -1.21 -20.64
CA GLU A 22 11.60 0.15 -20.21
C GLU A 22 10.98 1.17 -21.16
N ARG A 23 10.41 2.24 -20.61
CA ARG A 23 9.82 3.34 -21.39
C ARG A 23 10.20 4.68 -20.77
N SER A 24 10.47 5.67 -21.61
CA SER A 24 10.73 7.06 -21.19
C SER A 24 9.51 7.97 -21.31
N SER A 25 8.39 7.46 -21.83
CA SER A 25 7.10 8.15 -21.91
C SER A 25 5.98 7.13 -22.11
N GLN A 26 4.75 7.49 -21.73
CA GLN A 26 3.57 6.66 -21.96
C GLN A 26 2.33 7.53 -22.19
N THR A 27 2.04 7.78 -23.46
CA THR A 27 0.85 8.53 -23.91
C THR A 27 -0.21 7.63 -24.56
N GLU A 28 0.13 6.37 -24.82
CA GLU A 28 -0.74 5.38 -25.42
C GLU A 28 -0.93 4.18 -24.48
N PRO A 29 -2.07 3.47 -24.52
CA PRO A 29 -2.30 2.32 -23.67
C PRO A 29 -1.23 1.24 -23.82
N VAL A 30 -0.90 0.58 -22.71
CA VAL A 30 0.10 -0.51 -22.67
C VAL A 30 -0.48 -1.72 -21.97
N LEU A 31 -0.31 -2.90 -22.60
CA LEU A 31 -0.53 -4.19 -21.97
C LEU A 31 0.82 -4.81 -21.59
N ILE A 32 0.96 -5.22 -20.34
CA ILE A 32 2.10 -5.95 -19.79
C ILE A 32 1.75 -7.43 -19.77
N GLY A 33 2.66 -8.27 -20.28
CA GLY A 33 2.48 -9.72 -20.29
C GLY A 33 2.51 -10.34 -18.89
N SER A 34 2.03 -11.58 -18.78
CA SER A 34 1.99 -12.29 -17.50
C SER A 34 3.37 -12.42 -16.86
N GLY A 35 3.48 -11.99 -15.61
CA GLY A 35 4.72 -12.01 -14.83
C GLY A 35 5.78 -11.01 -15.28
N ASP A 36 5.56 -10.28 -16.37
CA ASP A 36 6.52 -9.30 -16.90
C ASP A 36 6.60 -8.06 -16.01
N ALA A 37 7.59 -7.22 -16.26
CA ALA A 37 7.83 -5.99 -15.51
C ALA A 37 7.87 -4.78 -16.43
N LEU A 38 7.35 -3.64 -15.97
CA LEU A 38 7.45 -2.34 -16.64
C LEU A 38 8.19 -1.35 -15.74
N ALA A 39 9.19 -0.68 -16.29
CA ALA A 39 9.76 0.55 -15.75
C ALA A 39 9.44 1.72 -16.69
N LEU A 40 8.63 2.66 -16.21
CA LEU A 40 8.28 3.90 -16.89
C LEU A 40 9.00 5.06 -16.20
N ASN A 41 9.95 5.68 -16.89
CA ASN A 41 10.76 6.80 -16.39
C ASN A 41 10.13 8.15 -16.71
N ALA A 42 8.81 8.27 -16.54
CA ALA A 42 8.01 9.47 -16.79
C ALA A 42 6.64 9.32 -16.12
N ASP A 43 5.76 10.31 -16.31
CA ASP A 43 4.35 10.21 -15.98
C ASP A 43 3.63 9.21 -16.89
N SER A 44 2.52 8.65 -16.38
CA SER A 44 1.63 7.75 -17.10
C SER A 44 0.33 8.47 -17.47
N ASP A 45 0.22 8.85 -18.74
CA ASP A 45 -0.90 9.63 -19.28
C ASP A 45 -1.98 8.77 -19.95
N ALA A 46 -1.73 7.47 -20.11
CA ALA A 46 -2.70 6.52 -20.66
C ALA A 46 -2.78 5.24 -19.82
N LEU A 47 -3.77 4.39 -20.12
CA LEU A 47 -4.00 3.15 -19.36
C LEU A 47 -2.80 2.19 -19.41
N ILE A 48 -2.33 1.73 -18.25
CA ILE A 48 -1.46 0.55 -18.14
C ILE A 48 -2.31 -0.63 -17.66
N SER A 49 -2.26 -1.74 -18.38
CA SER A 49 -2.95 -2.99 -18.03
C SER A 49 -1.93 -4.11 -17.81
N ALA A 50 -1.99 -4.76 -16.67
CA ALA A 50 -1.12 -5.87 -16.26
C ALA A 50 -1.96 -6.92 -15.50
N PRO A 51 -2.80 -7.69 -16.20
CA PRO A 51 -3.81 -8.53 -15.56
C PRO A 51 -3.22 -9.75 -14.82
N ASP A 52 -2.01 -10.20 -15.14
CA ASP A 52 -1.55 -11.55 -14.79
C ASP A 52 -0.27 -11.58 -13.95
N GLY A 53 -0.20 -10.76 -12.90
CA GLY A 53 0.96 -10.67 -12.01
C GLY A 53 2.17 -9.97 -12.66
N GLY A 54 3.07 -9.40 -11.85
CA GLY A 54 4.18 -8.62 -12.39
C GLY A 54 4.69 -7.52 -11.49
N ILE A 55 5.47 -6.60 -12.08
CA ILE A 55 5.96 -5.39 -11.43
C ILE A 55 5.66 -4.19 -12.33
N VAL A 56 5.07 -3.14 -11.77
CA VAL A 56 4.91 -1.86 -12.46
C VAL A 56 5.63 -0.79 -11.65
N HIS A 57 6.62 -0.13 -12.25
CA HIS A 57 7.30 1.01 -11.67
C HIS A 57 7.10 2.24 -12.57
N ILE A 58 6.49 3.29 -12.02
CA ILE A 58 6.29 4.59 -12.66
C ILE A 58 7.08 5.63 -11.87
N ASN A 59 8.10 6.23 -12.47
CA ASN A 59 8.98 7.23 -11.85
C ASN A 59 8.43 8.66 -11.97
N GLY A 60 7.11 8.80 -12.06
CA GLY A 60 6.37 10.06 -12.22
C GLY A 60 4.95 9.91 -11.65
N ASP A 61 4.03 10.73 -12.12
CA ASP A 61 2.62 10.73 -11.72
C ASP A 61 1.80 9.69 -12.51
N LEU A 62 0.72 9.20 -11.90
CA LEU A 62 -0.32 8.43 -12.58
C LEU A 62 -1.50 9.36 -12.90
N ASN A 63 -1.62 9.75 -14.16
CA ASN A 63 -2.66 10.67 -14.63
C ASN A 63 -3.91 9.96 -15.18
N SER A 64 -3.78 8.69 -15.56
CA SER A 64 -4.82 7.88 -16.18
C SER A 64 -5.15 6.61 -15.35
N GLY A 65 -5.35 5.46 -16.00
CA GLY A 65 -5.67 4.20 -15.33
C GLY A 65 -4.47 3.28 -15.13
N LEU A 66 -4.50 2.51 -14.05
CA LEU A 66 -3.67 1.33 -13.85
C LEU A 66 -4.58 0.14 -13.50
N GLU A 67 -4.57 -0.88 -14.34
CA GLU A 67 -5.30 -2.13 -14.12
C GLU A 67 -4.30 -3.25 -13.84
N ILE A 68 -4.36 -3.84 -12.66
CA ILE A 68 -3.46 -4.92 -12.24
C ILE A 68 -4.25 -6.13 -11.73
N GLY A 69 -3.72 -7.32 -11.99
CA GLY A 69 -4.33 -8.58 -11.54
C GLY A 69 -3.30 -9.61 -11.04
N GLY A 70 -3.76 -10.71 -10.45
CA GLY A 70 -2.87 -11.75 -9.94
C GLY A 70 -2.08 -11.30 -8.71
N HIS A 71 -0.75 -11.53 -8.69
CA HIS A 71 0.15 -11.03 -7.64
C HIS A 71 1.06 -9.92 -8.21
N HIS A 72 0.83 -8.69 -7.79
CA HIS A 72 1.56 -7.53 -8.31
C HIS A 72 2.26 -6.73 -7.21
N GLU A 73 3.41 -6.17 -7.60
CA GLU A 73 4.02 -5.05 -6.91
C GLU A 73 3.96 -3.81 -7.79
N VAL A 74 3.48 -2.71 -7.23
CA VAL A 74 3.37 -1.41 -7.91
C VAL A 74 4.17 -0.39 -7.14
N ILE A 75 5.03 0.34 -7.84
CA ILE A 75 5.80 1.46 -7.33
C ILE A 75 5.46 2.69 -8.18
N LEU A 76 4.89 3.71 -7.56
CA LEU A 76 4.61 5.01 -8.15
C LEU A 76 5.41 6.05 -7.38
N CYS A 77 6.33 6.76 -8.02
CA CYS A 77 7.15 7.76 -7.33
C CYS A 77 6.42 9.09 -7.11
N GLY A 78 5.44 9.41 -7.97
CA GLY A 78 4.66 10.64 -7.91
C GLY A 78 3.25 10.46 -7.33
N ASP A 79 2.36 11.36 -7.75
CA ASP A 79 0.96 11.46 -7.31
C ASP A 79 0.02 10.56 -8.14
N VAL A 80 -1.12 10.20 -7.55
CA VAL A 80 -2.28 9.66 -8.28
C VAL A 80 -3.29 10.78 -8.49
N ALA A 81 -3.45 11.23 -9.74
CA ALA A 81 -4.27 12.37 -10.09
C ALA A 81 -5.78 12.15 -9.80
N LYS A 82 -6.56 13.23 -9.68
CA LYS A 82 -7.99 13.21 -9.31
C LYS A 82 -8.89 12.40 -10.26
N GLY A 83 -8.50 12.23 -11.52
CA GLY A 83 -9.19 11.38 -12.50
C GLY A 83 -8.63 9.97 -12.62
N ALA A 84 -7.48 9.70 -12.00
CA ALA A 84 -6.78 8.44 -12.13
C ALA A 84 -7.42 7.34 -11.27
N THR A 85 -7.33 6.11 -11.74
CA THR A 85 -7.84 4.93 -11.02
C THR A 85 -6.83 3.80 -11.05
N ILE A 86 -6.52 3.24 -9.88
CA ILE A 86 -5.84 1.97 -9.74
C ILE A 86 -6.89 0.89 -9.47
N ASN A 87 -7.13 0.01 -10.43
CA ASN A 87 -8.00 -1.16 -10.30
C ASN A 87 -7.12 -2.40 -10.09
N ALA A 88 -7.29 -3.09 -8.96
CA ALA A 88 -6.39 -4.14 -8.53
C ALA A 88 -7.15 -5.41 -8.09
N SER A 89 -6.94 -6.51 -8.79
CA SER A 89 -7.61 -7.81 -8.52
C SER A 89 -6.62 -8.89 -8.09
N GLY A 90 -6.88 -9.61 -6.99
CA GLY A 90 -5.89 -10.55 -6.43
C GLY A 90 -5.05 -9.94 -5.28
N PHE A 91 -3.75 -10.22 -5.24
CA PHE A 91 -2.87 -9.90 -4.11
C PHE A 91 -1.87 -8.81 -4.47
N HIS A 92 -1.89 -7.68 -3.76
CA HIS A 92 -1.14 -6.50 -4.20
C HIS A 92 -0.32 -5.85 -3.10
N HIS A 93 0.90 -5.44 -3.46
CA HIS A 93 1.67 -4.44 -2.73
C HIS A 93 1.75 -3.17 -3.59
N ILE A 94 1.20 -2.07 -3.09
CA ILE A 94 1.12 -0.80 -3.83
C ILE A 94 1.86 0.27 -3.02
N PHE A 95 2.85 0.89 -3.63
CA PHE A 95 3.70 1.91 -3.03
C PHE A 95 3.57 3.19 -3.83
N ILE A 96 3.21 4.29 -3.16
CA ILE A 96 2.97 5.61 -3.76
C ILE A 96 3.83 6.62 -2.99
N GLY A 97 4.77 7.25 -3.68
CA GLY A 97 5.70 8.24 -3.16
C GLY A 97 5.08 9.63 -2.99
N GLY A 98 4.03 9.92 -3.76
CA GLY A 98 3.25 11.15 -3.67
C GLY A 98 1.93 11.00 -2.90
N SER A 99 1.00 11.87 -3.23
CA SER A 99 -0.36 11.92 -2.69
C SER A 99 -1.36 11.23 -3.62
N VAL A 100 -2.50 10.81 -3.06
CA VAL A 100 -3.57 10.15 -3.79
C VAL A 100 -4.82 11.01 -3.77
N TYR A 101 -5.12 11.61 -4.92
CA TYR A 101 -6.36 12.37 -5.16
C TYR A 101 -7.39 11.54 -5.94
N GLY A 102 -6.93 10.52 -6.66
CA GLY A 102 -7.77 9.61 -7.44
C GLY A 102 -8.32 8.43 -6.63
N LYS A 103 -8.67 7.36 -7.35
CA LYS A 103 -9.30 6.18 -6.75
C LYS A 103 -8.36 4.98 -6.72
N ILE A 104 -8.33 4.27 -5.60
CA ILE A 104 -7.74 2.93 -5.51
C ILE A 104 -8.87 1.95 -5.23
N ALA A 105 -9.07 0.98 -6.11
CA ALA A 105 -10.07 -0.05 -5.98
C ALA A 105 -9.44 -1.44 -5.99
N VAL A 106 -9.52 -2.13 -4.86
CA VAL A 106 -8.99 -3.48 -4.68
C VAL A 106 -10.14 -4.47 -4.51
N SER A 107 -10.14 -5.57 -5.25
CA SER A 107 -11.11 -6.67 -5.02
C SER A 107 -10.54 -7.78 -4.13
N GLY A 108 -9.22 -7.99 -4.18
CA GLY A 108 -8.53 -8.98 -3.37
C GLY A 108 -7.77 -8.39 -2.16
N SER A 109 -6.78 -9.13 -1.63
CA SER A 109 -5.95 -8.66 -0.53
C SER A 109 -4.94 -7.61 -0.97
N SER A 110 -4.74 -6.57 -0.17
CA SER A 110 -3.78 -5.52 -0.49
C SER A 110 -3.02 -4.99 0.72
N LYS A 111 -1.81 -4.53 0.46
CA LYS A 111 -1.07 -3.60 1.31
C LYS A 111 -0.68 -2.38 0.49
N ILE A 112 -1.05 -1.22 0.99
CA ILE A 112 -0.93 0.06 0.30
C ILE A 112 -0.13 1.00 1.20
N TRP A 113 0.91 1.61 0.66
CA TRP A 113 1.73 2.62 1.33
C TRP A 113 1.71 3.90 0.51
N ILE A 114 1.39 5.01 1.16
CA ILE A 114 1.28 6.34 0.59
C ILE A 114 2.14 7.26 1.45
N ASP A 115 3.17 7.86 0.86
CA ASP A 115 4.06 8.80 1.55
C ASP A 115 3.41 10.20 1.70
N GLY A 116 2.52 10.58 0.80
CA GLY A 116 1.78 11.83 0.83
C GLY A 116 0.43 11.74 1.55
N ASP A 117 -0.48 12.63 1.15
CA ASP A 117 -1.86 12.68 1.63
C ASP A 117 -2.77 11.74 0.82
N PHE A 118 -3.88 11.28 1.39
CA PHE A 118 -4.90 10.52 0.68
C PHE A 118 -6.27 11.17 0.87
N SER A 119 -6.78 11.81 -0.17
CA SER A 119 -8.06 12.54 -0.18
C SER A 119 -9.02 12.10 -1.29
N GLY A 120 -8.65 11.08 -2.07
CA GLY A 120 -9.50 10.47 -3.07
C GLY A 120 -10.42 9.39 -2.51
N ALA A 121 -10.56 8.26 -3.22
CA ALA A 121 -11.43 7.17 -2.81
C ALA A 121 -10.68 5.84 -2.67
N LEU A 122 -11.05 5.07 -1.65
CA LEU A 122 -10.56 3.72 -1.39
C LEU A 122 -11.72 2.72 -1.41
N ILE A 123 -11.72 1.83 -2.40
CA ILE A 123 -12.60 0.66 -2.43
C ILE A 123 -11.81 -0.54 -1.92
N THR A 124 -12.20 -1.10 -0.78
CA THR A 124 -11.48 -2.18 -0.08
C THR A 124 -11.91 -3.58 -0.57
N GLY A 125 -10.99 -4.54 -0.47
CA GLY A 125 -11.13 -5.88 -1.02
C GLY A 125 -11.15 -6.97 0.04
N THR A 126 -11.23 -8.23 -0.40
CA THR A 126 -11.30 -9.40 0.47
C THR A 126 -10.09 -10.33 0.29
N PRO A 127 -9.59 -11.00 1.34
CA PRO A 127 -10.03 -10.94 2.73
C PRO A 127 -9.55 -9.70 3.52
N SER A 128 -8.58 -8.93 3.02
CA SER A 128 -7.92 -7.88 3.81
C SER A 128 -7.41 -6.70 3.00
N THR A 129 -7.59 -5.48 3.52
CA THR A 129 -6.92 -4.28 3.01
C THR A 129 -6.13 -3.61 4.13
N HIS A 130 -4.83 -3.41 3.90
CA HIS A 130 -3.95 -2.64 4.79
C HIS A 130 -3.55 -1.36 4.09
N VAL A 131 -3.74 -0.22 4.74
CA VAL A 131 -3.38 1.09 4.20
C VAL A 131 -2.54 1.85 5.20
N HIS A 132 -1.41 2.36 4.72
CA HIS A 132 -0.50 3.21 5.47
C HIS A 132 -0.37 4.53 4.72
N VAL A 133 -0.84 5.61 5.34
CA VAL A 133 -0.74 6.98 4.82
C VAL A 133 0.17 7.75 5.76
N LEU A 134 1.29 8.26 5.26
CA LEU A 134 2.21 9.03 6.08
C LEU A 134 1.69 10.46 6.31
N GLY A 135 1.02 11.04 5.31
CA GLY A 135 0.36 12.33 5.38
C GLY A 135 -1.04 12.29 6.01
N ASN A 136 -1.88 13.25 5.61
CA ASN A 136 -3.26 13.38 6.05
C ASN A 136 -4.17 12.39 5.33
N PHE A 137 -5.25 11.98 6.01
CA PHE A 137 -6.23 11.06 5.49
C PHE A 137 -7.62 11.70 5.50
N ALA A 138 -8.19 11.83 4.30
CA ALA A 138 -9.49 12.40 4.01
C ALA A 138 -10.26 11.59 2.95
N ALA A 139 -9.88 10.31 2.75
CA ALA A 139 -10.41 9.50 1.66
C ALA A 139 -11.78 8.90 1.98
N ASP A 140 -12.65 8.84 0.96
CA ASP A 140 -13.90 8.10 1.04
C ASP A 140 -13.63 6.60 1.01
N VAL A 141 -14.08 5.87 2.03
CA VAL A 141 -13.81 4.42 2.16
C VAL A 141 -15.10 3.61 2.03
N SER A 142 -15.12 2.65 1.11
CA SER A 142 -16.21 1.69 0.97
C SER A 142 -15.68 0.31 0.57
N PRO A 143 -16.42 -0.78 0.79
CA PRO A 143 -16.03 -2.11 0.34
C PRO A 143 -16.44 -2.33 -1.13
N MET A 144 -15.66 -3.13 -1.87
CA MET A 144 -16.01 -3.56 -3.23
C MET A 144 -17.29 -4.40 -3.23
N GLU A 145 -17.35 -5.37 -2.31
CA GLU A 145 -18.50 -6.26 -2.15
C GLU A 145 -18.99 -6.22 -0.70
N ARG A 146 -18.42 -7.06 0.16
CA ARG A 146 -18.73 -7.13 1.58
C ARG A 146 -17.55 -6.58 2.39
N PRO A 147 -17.82 -5.81 3.45
CA PRO A 147 -16.76 -5.25 4.26
C PRO A 147 -16.03 -6.36 5.02
N ALA A 148 -14.73 -6.51 4.78
CA ALA A 148 -13.88 -7.55 5.35
C ALA A 148 -12.94 -6.99 6.43
N LEU A 149 -11.64 -7.30 6.39
CA LEU A 149 -10.67 -6.80 7.36
C LEU A 149 -10.00 -5.53 6.82
N LEU A 150 -10.02 -4.45 7.59
CA LEU A 150 -9.38 -3.18 7.25
C LEU A 150 -8.41 -2.74 8.37
N TRP A 151 -7.17 -2.47 7.98
CA TRP A 151 -6.18 -1.81 8.82
C TRP A 151 -5.76 -0.49 8.20
N LEU A 152 -5.81 0.58 8.98
CA LEU A 152 -5.50 1.93 8.54
C LEU A 152 -4.48 2.59 9.48
N ALA A 153 -3.32 2.96 8.98
CA ALA A 153 -2.36 3.76 9.73
C ALA A 153 -2.20 5.12 9.06
N VAL A 154 -2.50 6.19 9.79
CA VAL A 154 -2.40 7.58 9.33
C VAL A 154 -1.34 8.28 10.17
N GLY A 155 -0.27 8.74 9.52
CA GLY A 155 0.81 9.47 10.18
C GLY A 155 0.49 10.95 10.42
N GLY A 156 -0.32 11.54 9.54
CA GLY A 156 -0.79 12.92 9.63
C GLY A 156 -2.11 13.07 10.38
N PHE A 157 -2.94 13.97 9.88
CA PHE A 157 -4.24 14.28 10.44
C PHE A 157 -5.35 13.44 9.79
N ALA A 158 -6.32 12.98 10.60
CA ALA A 158 -7.60 12.48 10.13
C ALA A 158 -8.70 13.02 11.06
N GLU A 159 -9.82 13.45 10.50
CA GLU A 159 -10.97 13.91 11.30
C GLU A 159 -11.65 12.74 12.01
N ASN A 160 -12.09 12.95 13.25
CA ASN A 160 -12.79 11.93 14.01
C ASN A 160 -14.09 11.50 13.32
N ASP A 161 -14.84 12.43 12.75
CA ASP A 161 -16.11 12.12 12.07
C ASP A 161 -15.88 11.25 10.82
N LEU A 162 -14.78 11.47 10.09
CA LEU A 162 -14.35 10.57 9.03
C LEU A 162 -14.06 9.16 9.58
N MET A 163 -13.30 9.05 10.67
CA MET A 163 -12.98 7.75 11.29
C MET A 163 -14.24 7.02 11.77
N VAL A 164 -15.21 7.75 12.33
CA VAL A 164 -16.53 7.23 12.71
C VAL A 164 -17.29 6.74 11.47
N SER A 165 -17.26 7.49 10.37
CA SER A 165 -17.87 7.11 9.11
C SER A 165 -17.28 5.79 8.57
N VAL A 166 -15.95 5.67 8.51
CA VAL A 166 -15.27 4.42 8.11
C VAL A 166 -15.62 3.26 9.03
N ALA A 167 -15.64 3.50 10.35
CA ALA A 167 -16.02 2.50 11.34
C ALA A 167 -17.47 2.00 11.18
N SER A 168 -18.36 2.86 10.67
CA SER A 168 -19.79 2.56 10.48
C SER A 168 -20.08 1.67 9.26
N VAL A 169 -19.11 1.51 8.35
CA VAL A 169 -19.22 0.65 7.15
C VAL A 169 -19.49 -0.82 7.50
N GLY A 170 -19.12 -1.27 8.70
CA GLY A 170 -19.41 -2.63 9.16
C GLY A 170 -18.36 -3.67 8.78
N TYR A 171 -17.09 -3.25 8.68
CA TYR A 171 -15.95 -4.17 8.55
C TYR A 171 -15.95 -5.24 9.64
N THR A 172 -15.70 -6.48 9.26
CA THR A 172 -15.52 -7.61 10.19
C THR A 172 -14.44 -7.31 11.24
N GLN A 173 -13.41 -6.57 10.84
CA GLN A 173 -12.49 -5.90 11.73
C GLN A 173 -12.04 -4.60 11.08
N PHE A 174 -12.13 -3.51 11.85
CA PHE A 174 -11.49 -2.25 11.50
C PHE A 174 -10.54 -1.86 12.62
N ASN A 175 -9.26 -1.70 12.31
CA ASN A 175 -8.27 -1.16 13.22
C ASN A 175 -7.63 0.06 12.59
N ALA A 176 -7.54 1.17 13.34
CA ALA A 176 -6.76 2.30 12.89
C ALA A 176 -5.84 2.91 13.95
N THR A 177 -4.81 3.60 13.46
CA THR A 177 -3.92 4.44 14.27
C THR A 177 -3.77 5.76 13.55
N VAL A 178 -4.05 6.85 14.25
CA VAL A 178 -4.07 8.21 13.69
C VAL A 178 -3.07 9.07 14.46
N GLY A 179 -2.19 9.75 13.72
CA GLY A 179 -1.16 10.63 14.30
C GLY A 179 -1.76 11.84 15.00
N ARG A 180 -2.71 12.53 14.36
CA ARG A 180 -3.42 13.71 14.90
C ARG A 180 -4.88 13.71 14.50
N SER A 181 -5.74 14.27 15.35
CA SER A 181 -7.17 14.47 15.08
C SER A 181 -7.62 15.77 15.74
N ASP A 182 -8.84 16.18 15.40
CA ASP A 182 -9.68 17.18 16.05
C ASP A 182 -10.19 16.78 17.45
N VAL A 183 -10.01 15.52 17.86
CA VAL A 183 -10.29 15.03 19.22
C VAL A 183 -9.01 14.64 19.96
N PRO A 184 -9.00 14.62 21.32
CA PRO A 184 -7.80 14.32 22.10
C PRO A 184 -7.19 12.94 21.81
N ALA A 185 -5.91 12.77 22.13
CA ALA A 185 -5.26 11.46 22.08
C ALA A 185 -5.98 10.43 22.98
N GLY A 186 -6.13 9.19 22.51
CA GLY A 186 -6.89 8.18 23.23
C GLY A 186 -7.33 7.00 22.35
N LEU A 187 -8.15 6.13 22.94
CA LEU A 187 -8.76 4.98 22.26
C LEU A 187 -10.21 5.29 21.92
N TYR A 188 -10.55 5.11 20.64
CA TYR A 188 -11.85 5.42 20.07
C TYR A 188 -12.47 4.17 19.39
N PRO A 189 -13.80 4.01 19.43
CA PRO A 189 -14.72 4.79 20.24
C PRO A 189 -14.44 4.60 21.74
N ASP A 190 -14.60 5.66 22.51
CA ASP A 190 -14.42 5.60 23.96
C ASP A 190 -15.64 4.94 24.62
N GLY A 191 -15.38 4.12 25.64
CA GLY A 191 -16.43 3.44 26.41
C GLY A 191 -16.64 1.94 26.12
N PRO A 192 -17.17 1.20 27.11
CA PRO A 192 -17.21 -0.27 27.11
C PRO A 192 -18.26 -0.86 26.16
N THR A 193 -19.30 -0.10 25.82
CA THR A 193 -20.44 -0.57 25.01
C THR A 193 -20.12 -0.66 23.53
N ARG A 194 -19.17 0.16 23.03
CA ARG A 194 -18.73 0.17 21.63
C ARG A 194 -17.41 -0.55 21.38
N ARG A 195 -16.70 -0.96 22.44
CA ARG A 195 -15.52 -1.84 22.39
C ARG A 195 -15.88 -3.34 22.40
N LYS A 196 -17.13 -3.69 22.14
CA LYS A 196 -17.61 -5.07 22.23
C LYS A 196 -16.82 -5.97 21.29
N THR A 197 -16.51 -7.16 21.81
CA THR A 197 -15.95 -8.28 21.05
C THR A 197 -17.01 -9.36 21.10
N GLU A 198 -18.05 -9.27 20.27
CA GLU A 198 -19.09 -10.30 20.21
C GLU A 198 -18.62 -11.49 19.36
N ARG A 199 -18.76 -12.71 19.90
CA ARG A 199 -18.49 -13.99 19.19
C ARG A 199 -17.08 -14.12 18.58
N GLY A 200 -16.08 -13.47 19.18
CA GLY A 200 -14.67 -13.58 18.77
C GLY A 200 -14.19 -12.54 17.74
N ASN A 201 -15.06 -11.62 17.30
CA ASN A 201 -14.70 -10.57 16.34
C ASN A 201 -14.50 -9.22 17.05
N SER A 202 -13.46 -8.46 16.67
CA SER A 202 -13.18 -7.12 17.21
C SER A 202 -13.85 -6.05 16.38
N PHE A 203 -14.81 -5.34 16.97
CA PHE A 203 -15.59 -4.30 16.30
C PHE A 203 -14.79 -2.98 16.32
N SER A 204 -14.55 -2.43 15.13
CA SER A 204 -14.04 -1.09 14.83
C SER A 204 -13.36 -0.30 15.96
N ARG A 205 -12.03 -0.30 15.99
CA ARG A 205 -11.21 0.44 16.96
C ARG A 205 -10.21 1.34 16.25
N TRP A 206 -10.05 2.56 16.72
CA TRP A 206 -8.92 3.41 16.34
C TRP A 206 -8.31 4.08 17.55
N CYS A 207 -7.08 4.55 17.41
CA CYS A 207 -6.43 5.35 18.43
C CYS A 207 -5.85 6.62 17.83
N ILE A 208 -5.81 7.66 18.65
CA ILE A 208 -5.11 8.91 18.34
C ILE A 208 -3.88 8.96 19.23
N LEU A 209 -2.72 9.11 18.60
CA LEU A 209 -1.45 9.10 19.29
C LEU A 209 -1.26 10.37 20.11
N SER A 210 -0.63 10.26 21.28
CA SER A 210 -0.21 11.44 22.03
C SER A 210 1.00 12.07 21.35
N THR A 211 1.03 13.41 21.30
CA THR A 211 2.09 14.22 20.66
C THR A 211 3.49 13.99 21.26
N SER A 212 3.59 13.26 22.38
CA SER A 212 4.83 12.81 23.00
C SER A 212 5.43 11.56 22.34
N ALA A 213 4.67 10.85 21.51
CA ALA A 213 5.16 9.72 20.74
C ALA A 213 5.86 10.21 19.48
N ARG A 214 7.15 10.54 19.60
CA ARG A 214 8.09 10.65 18.48
C ARG A 214 8.34 9.24 17.89
N VAL A 215 7.29 8.52 17.49
CA VAL A 215 7.33 7.09 17.13
C VAL A 215 6.43 6.82 15.92
N ILE A 216 6.69 7.51 14.81
CA ILE A 216 6.28 7.00 13.50
C ILE A 216 7.50 6.85 12.58
N ARG A 217 8.57 7.65 12.77
CA ARG A 217 9.80 7.48 11.98
C ARG A 217 10.53 6.14 12.23
N HIS A 218 10.45 5.57 13.43
CA HIS A 218 11.23 4.37 13.77
C HIS A 218 10.59 3.03 13.37
N ASN A 219 9.27 2.92 13.23
CA ASN A 219 8.65 1.69 12.72
C ASN A 219 8.72 1.59 11.19
N PHE A 220 8.73 2.73 10.49
CA PHE A 220 8.92 2.77 9.03
C PHE A 220 10.34 2.35 8.60
N GLN A 221 11.37 2.61 9.41
CA GLN A 221 12.75 2.25 9.08
C GLN A 221 13.11 0.78 9.45
N VAL A 222 12.37 0.17 10.39
CA VAL A 222 12.66 -1.19 10.87
C VAL A 222 11.95 -2.28 10.05
N MET A 223 10.81 -2.00 9.41
CA MET A 223 10.13 -2.98 8.54
C MET A 223 10.64 -3.03 7.09
N ALA A 224 11.16 -1.92 6.55
CA ALA A 224 11.85 -1.95 5.25
C ALA A 224 13.18 -2.73 5.29
N CYS A 225 13.76 -2.93 6.49
CA CYS A 225 15.03 -3.65 6.68
C CYS A 225 14.87 -5.08 7.23
N ARG A 226 13.66 -5.63 7.36
CA ARG A 226 13.45 -7.01 7.84
C ARG A 226 12.44 -7.78 7.00
N LEU A 227 12.88 -8.19 5.80
CA LEU A 227 12.41 -9.42 5.15
C LEU A 227 13.22 -10.62 5.72
N PRO A 228 12.61 -11.82 5.84
CA PRO A 228 13.12 -12.87 6.71
C PRO A 228 14.18 -13.72 6.00
N HIS A 229 15.41 -13.71 6.52
CA HIS A 229 16.34 -14.81 6.29
C HIS A 229 16.81 -15.41 7.62
N ARG A 230 16.15 -16.50 8.00
CA ARG A 230 16.85 -17.66 8.53
C ARG A 230 16.58 -18.82 7.59
N PHE A 231 17.60 -19.23 6.85
CA PHE A 231 18.00 -20.63 6.75
C PHE A 231 19.48 -20.69 6.37
N ARG A 232 20.28 -21.22 7.31
CA ARG A 232 21.60 -21.84 7.05
C ARG A 232 21.34 -23.17 6.34
N ILE A 233 22.11 -23.53 5.31
CA ILE A 233 22.69 -24.88 5.13
C ILE A 233 24.08 -24.74 4.48
N ALA A 234 25.01 -25.56 4.96
CA ALA A 234 26.41 -25.65 4.59
C ALA A 234 26.67 -26.58 3.40
N SER A 235 27.82 -26.42 2.71
CA SER A 235 28.54 -27.44 1.90
C SER A 235 29.72 -26.75 1.18
N SER A 236 30.92 -26.72 1.74
CA SER A 236 32.09 -27.55 1.37
C SER A 236 32.60 -27.41 -0.07
N SER A 237 33.78 -26.81 -0.26
CA SER A 237 34.99 -27.48 -0.76
C SER A 237 36.14 -26.49 -1.05
N ALA A 238 37.29 -26.77 -0.40
CA ALA A 238 38.69 -26.57 -0.79
C ALA A 238 39.16 -25.36 -1.63
N PHE A 239 40.19 -24.65 -1.15
CA PHE A 239 41.57 -24.93 -1.58
C PHE A 239 42.63 -24.30 -0.64
N VAL A 240 43.72 -25.05 -0.52
CA VAL A 240 44.94 -24.85 0.27
C VAL A 240 45.90 -23.92 -0.46
N THR A 241 46.64 -23.05 0.26
CA THR A 241 48.13 -22.93 0.24
C THR A 241 48.57 -21.82 1.22
N ARG A 242 49.40 -22.13 2.23
CA ARG A 242 50.85 -21.79 2.35
C ARG A 242 51.11 -20.28 2.12
N PHE A 243 51.65 -19.49 3.04
CA PHE A 243 52.67 -19.71 4.08
C PHE A 243 52.31 -19.00 5.37
#